data_AF-A0A0F3IM81-F1
#
_entry.id   AF-A0A0F3IM81-F1
#
_cell.length_a   1.000
_cell.length_b   1.000
_cell.length_c   1.000
_cell.angle_alpha   90.00
_cell.angle_beta   90.00
_cell.angle_gamma   90.00
#
_symmetry.space_group_name_H-M   'P 1'
#
loop_
_entity.id
_entity.type
_entity.pdbx_description
1 polymer ?
#
loop_
_entity_poly.entity_id
_entity_poly.type
_entity_poly.pdbx_seq_one_letter_code
_entity_poly.pdbx_strand_id
1 'polypeptide(L)'
;MKILSNLNKKMTTAVMAFAALAVPVVINAAPYNPSVYVYGPVSNGQSFQNGALEDKNDSASDLNLGFSGWVAIGKENVLNTGAIENTTTLLDATDSGGWKSGTWTIASSLWSTYSKIAIVLKDGGTKFDEGSVFWTAWLLKQGDTTGTWAMPDKALSHMSLYGVECTNSVCGGGDNPPPSVPVPAAVWLFGSGLVGLVGTARRKLLHHHS
;
A
#
# COMPACT_ATOMS: atom_id res chain seq x y z
N MET A 1 -65.52 -45.38 26.66
CA MET A 1 -64.99 -44.74 27.89
C MET A 1 -63.49 -44.51 27.68
N LYS A 2 -63.15 -43.34 27.13
CA LYS A 2 -61.77 -42.83 26.98
C LYS A 2 -61.30 -42.33 28.35
N ILE A 3 -60.00 -42.41 28.65
CA ILE A 3 -59.18 -41.30 29.18
C ILE A 3 -57.70 -41.76 29.36
N LEU A 4 -56.87 -41.29 28.41
CA LEU A 4 -55.55 -40.61 28.55
C LEU A 4 -54.44 -41.36 29.34
N SER A 5 -53.49 -42.05 28.70
CA SER A 5 -52.36 -41.59 27.87
C SER A 5 -51.32 -40.73 28.63
N ASN A 6 -50.44 -41.40 29.38
CA ASN A 6 -49.13 -40.92 29.78
C ASN A 6 -48.20 -40.83 28.55
N LEU A 7 -47.69 -39.65 28.21
CA LEU A 7 -46.41 -39.55 27.50
C LEU A 7 -45.77 -38.17 27.75
N ASN A 8 -44.91 -38.12 28.76
CA ASN A 8 -44.12 -36.94 29.12
C ASN A 8 -42.81 -36.97 28.29
N LYS A 9 -42.81 -36.37 27.11
CA LYS A 9 -41.59 -36.18 26.29
C LYS A 9 -40.96 -34.83 26.63
N LYS A 10 -39.92 -34.87 27.47
CA LYS A 10 -38.98 -33.76 27.63
C LYS A 10 -38.17 -33.61 26.34
N MET A 11 -38.48 -32.59 25.55
CA MET A 11 -37.60 -32.10 24.48
C MET A 11 -36.57 -31.15 25.12
N THR A 12 -35.34 -31.64 25.25
CA THR A 12 -34.19 -30.82 25.64
C THR A 12 -33.66 -30.13 24.39
N THR A 13 -34.02 -28.85 24.21
CA THR A 13 -33.52 -28.01 23.12
C THR A 13 -32.05 -27.66 23.38
N ALA A 14 -31.15 -28.24 22.60
CA ALA A 14 -29.74 -27.85 22.59
C ALA A 14 -29.58 -26.56 21.78
N VAL A 15 -29.37 -25.43 22.48
CA VAL A 15 -29.02 -24.15 21.86
C VAL A 15 -27.53 -24.18 21.54
N MET A 16 -27.17 -24.35 20.27
CA MET A 16 -25.79 -24.16 19.80
C MET A 16 -25.49 -22.66 19.75
N ALA A 17 -24.63 -22.19 20.65
CA ALA A 17 -24.06 -20.86 20.58
C ALA A 17 -22.97 -20.83 19.49
N PHE A 18 -23.26 -20.21 18.35
CA PHE A 18 -22.25 -19.83 17.37
C PHE A 18 -21.54 -18.57 17.85
N ALA A 19 -20.32 -18.73 18.36
CA ALA A 19 -19.43 -17.59 18.61
C ALA A 19 -18.94 -17.06 17.25
N ALA A 20 -19.47 -15.91 16.82
CA ALA A 20 -18.98 -15.21 15.66
C ALA A 20 -17.61 -14.59 15.99
N LEU A 21 -16.53 -15.21 15.49
CA LEU A 21 -15.22 -14.60 15.42
C LEU A 21 -15.31 -13.40 14.48
N ALA A 22 -15.41 -12.19 15.04
CA ALA A 22 -15.27 -10.96 14.30
C ALA A 22 -13.80 -10.86 13.83
N VAL A 23 -13.54 -11.28 12.60
CA VAL A 23 -12.29 -10.97 11.93
C VAL A 23 -12.33 -9.46 11.63
N PRO A 24 -11.39 -8.65 12.12
CA PRO A 24 -11.33 -7.26 11.71
C PRO A 24 -11.15 -7.22 10.20
N VAL A 25 -12.16 -6.71 9.49
CA VAL A 25 -12.01 -6.37 8.08
C VAL A 25 -11.07 -5.18 8.06
N VAL A 26 -9.79 -5.44 7.80
CA VAL A 26 -8.86 -4.39 7.41
C VAL A 26 -9.36 -3.91 6.05
N ILE A 27 -10.06 -2.78 6.06
CA ILE A 27 -10.47 -2.11 4.84
C ILE A 27 -9.19 -1.52 4.26
N ASN A 28 -8.46 -2.31 3.49
CA ASN A 28 -7.37 -1.78 2.68
C ASN A 28 -7.98 -0.66 1.84
N ALA A 29 -7.44 0.55 1.98
CA ALA A 29 -7.85 1.70 1.19
C ALA A 29 -7.98 1.26 -0.28
N ALA A 30 -9.17 1.41 -0.85
CA ALA A 30 -9.42 0.99 -2.22
C ALA A 30 -8.42 1.71 -3.15
N PRO A 31 -7.85 1.02 -4.16
CA PRO A 31 -6.95 1.66 -5.12
C PRO A 31 -7.70 2.82 -5.78
N TYR A 32 -7.27 4.03 -5.45
CA TYR A 32 -7.94 5.27 -5.80
C TYR A 32 -7.83 5.55 -7.31
N ASN A 33 -8.93 6.03 -7.89
CA ASN A 33 -9.00 6.39 -9.30
C ASN A 33 -8.13 7.65 -9.56
N PRO A 34 -7.09 7.58 -10.41
CA PRO A 34 -6.13 8.67 -10.64
C PRO A 34 -6.72 9.93 -11.31
N SER A 35 -8.04 10.02 -11.48
CA SER A 35 -8.71 11.09 -12.20
C SER A 35 -9.01 12.35 -11.35
N VAL A 36 -8.76 12.33 -10.04
CA VAL A 36 -8.99 13.48 -9.17
C VAL A 36 -7.73 13.73 -8.35
N TYR A 37 -6.80 14.49 -8.94
CA TYR A 37 -5.68 15.09 -8.21
C TYR A 37 -6.25 16.05 -7.17
N VAL A 38 -6.36 15.62 -5.91
CA VAL A 38 -6.72 16.56 -4.82
C VAL A 38 -5.57 17.53 -4.56
N TYR A 39 -4.35 17.10 -4.88
CA TYR A 39 -3.12 17.89 -4.85
C TYR A 39 -2.36 17.65 -6.16
N GLY A 40 -1.68 18.68 -6.65
CA GLY A 40 -0.95 18.64 -7.92
C GLY A 40 0.17 17.60 -7.92
N PRO A 41 0.72 17.28 -9.11
CA PRO A 41 1.70 16.21 -9.22
C PRO A 41 2.99 16.56 -8.48
N VAL A 42 3.56 15.55 -7.81
CA VAL A 42 5.00 15.54 -7.49
C VAL A 42 5.72 14.96 -8.70
N SER A 43 6.64 15.71 -9.30
CA SER A 43 7.42 15.21 -10.44
C SER A 43 8.18 13.96 -10.03
N ASN A 44 8.23 12.97 -10.91
CA ASN A 44 8.83 11.65 -10.66
C ASN A 44 8.14 10.80 -9.58
N GLY A 45 6.91 11.16 -9.19
CA GLY A 45 6.05 10.28 -8.43
C GLY A 45 5.67 9.03 -9.24
N GLN A 46 6.01 7.83 -8.74
CA GLN A 46 5.63 6.56 -9.37
C GLN A 46 4.17 6.20 -9.07
N SER A 47 3.71 6.53 -7.87
CA SER A 47 2.35 6.32 -7.40
C SER A 47 2.01 7.35 -6.33
N PHE A 48 0.73 7.48 -6.01
CA PHE A 48 0.28 8.39 -4.96
C PHE A 48 -0.86 7.77 -4.15
N GLN A 49 -1.10 8.35 -2.98
CA GLN A 49 -2.18 7.99 -2.08
C GLN A 49 -2.72 9.26 -1.42
N ASN A 50 -4.03 9.41 -1.43
CA ASN A 50 -4.72 10.41 -0.61
C ASN A 50 -4.95 9.86 0.80
N GLY A 51 -4.86 10.73 1.80
CA GLY A 51 -5.33 10.44 3.13
C GLY A 51 -6.82 10.10 3.16
N ALA A 52 -7.25 9.47 4.26
CA ALA A 52 -8.67 9.27 4.49
C ALA A 52 -9.40 10.62 4.52
N LEU A 53 -10.69 10.61 4.17
CA LEU A 53 -11.50 11.82 4.28
C LEU A 53 -11.48 12.31 5.73
N GLU A 54 -11.28 13.61 5.90
CA GLU A 54 -11.23 14.28 7.20
C GLU A 54 -10.08 13.90 8.11
N ASP A 55 -9.22 12.98 7.69
CA ASP A 55 -8.00 12.66 8.40
C ASP A 55 -6.95 13.76 8.18
N LYS A 56 -6.80 14.59 9.21
CA LYS A 56 -5.86 15.71 9.23
C LYS A 56 -4.44 15.29 9.59
N ASN A 57 -4.15 14.02 9.87
CA ASN A 57 -2.85 13.62 10.37
C ASN A 57 -2.31 12.44 9.58
N ASP A 58 -1.33 12.73 8.72
CA ASP A 58 -0.47 11.71 8.17
C ASP A 58 0.32 11.01 9.29
N SER A 59 0.33 9.69 9.25
CA SER A 59 1.25 8.88 10.04
C SER A 59 1.80 7.72 9.21
N ALA A 60 2.89 7.13 9.67
CA ALA A 60 3.50 5.99 8.98
C ALA A 60 2.54 4.79 8.83
N SER A 61 1.62 4.59 9.77
CA SER A 61 0.62 3.52 9.70
C SER A 61 -0.47 3.77 8.65
N ASP A 62 -0.67 5.02 8.23
CA ASP A 62 -1.70 5.36 7.24
C ASP A 62 -1.19 5.19 5.81
N LEU A 63 0.14 5.10 5.61
CA LEU A 63 0.74 4.91 4.29
C LEU A 63 0.58 3.46 3.82
N ASN A 64 -0.10 3.31 2.68
CA ASN A 64 -0.35 2.07 1.97
C ASN A 64 -0.15 2.24 0.46
N LEU A 65 1.05 2.70 0.08
CA LEU A 65 1.48 2.83 -1.33
C LEU A 65 1.91 1.48 -1.95
N GLY A 66 1.30 0.37 -1.51
CA GLY A 66 1.70 -1.00 -1.88
C GLY A 66 2.88 -1.57 -1.09
N PHE A 67 3.33 -0.86 -0.04
CA PHE A 67 4.44 -1.26 0.83
C PHE A 67 4.03 -1.12 2.30
N SER A 68 4.61 -1.95 3.16
CA SER A 68 4.49 -1.88 4.61
C SER A 68 5.83 -1.49 5.25
N GLY A 69 5.83 -1.19 6.54
CA GLY A 69 7.04 -0.85 7.28
C GLY A 69 7.54 0.59 7.04
N TRP A 70 6.62 1.50 6.73
CA TRP A 70 6.94 2.93 6.67
C TRP A 70 7.42 3.42 8.04
N VAL A 71 8.43 4.30 8.01
CA VAL A 71 8.92 5.04 9.16
C VAL A 71 9.06 6.51 8.78
N ALA A 72 8.79 7.41 9.72
CA ALA A 72 9.00 8.83 9.51
C ALA A 72 10.51 9.13 9.45
N ILE A 73 10.96 9.77 8.37
CA ILE A 73 12.35 10.21 8.19
C ILE A 73 12.50 11.63 8.73
N GLY A 74 11.57 12.52 8.38
CA GLY A 74 11.65 13.92 8.71
C GLY A 74 10.35 14.66 8.38
N LYS A 75 10.23 15.85 8.92
CA LYS A 75 9.09 16.74 8.71
C LYS A 75 9.59 18.17 8.69
N GLU A 76 9.25 18.90 7.64
CA GLU A 76 9.61 20.32 7.49
C GLU A 76 8.36 21.19 7.58
N ASN A 77 8.46 22.27 8.35
CA ASN A 77 7.43 23.30 8.39
C ASN A 77 7.80 24.36 7.35
N VAL A 78 6.87 24.70 6.46
CA VAL A 78 7.07 25.61 5.31
C VAL A 78 7.62 27.00 5.70
N LEU A 79 7.58 27.35 6.98
CA LEU A 79 7.91 28.68 7.50
C LEU A 79 9.39 28.91 7.80
N ASN A 80 10.25 27.88 7.70
CA ASN A 80 11.69 28.07 7.82
C ASN A 80 12.37 27.52 6.56
N THR A 81 13.03 28.40 5.80
CA THR A 81 13.99 28.05 4.74
C THR A 81 15.25 27.36 5.27
N GLY A 82 15.20 26.80 6.48
CA GLY A 82 16.26 26.03 7.10
C GLY A 82 16.11 24.56 6.72
N ALA A 83 17.19 23.95 6.24
CA ALA A 83 17.23 22.53 5.97
C ALA A 83 16.84 21.71 7.21
N ILE A 84 16.12 20.59 7.05
CA ILE A 84 16.00 19.58 8.11
C ILE A 84 17.42 19.18 8.53
N GLU A 85 17.77 19.47 9.79
CA GLU A 85 19.03 19.01 10.36
C GLU A 85 19.09 17.48 10.21
N ASN A 86 20.15 17.02 9.53
CA ASN A 86 20.48 15.61 9.28
C ASN A 86 19.88 14.91 8.03
N THR A 87 19.07 15.58 7.18
CA THR A 87 18.56 14.95 5.92
C THR A 87 18.60 15.81 4.65
N THR A 88 19.15 17.04 4.74
CA THR A 88 19.22 18.03 3.64
C THR A 88 17.99 18.03 2.75
N THR A 89 16.81 18.04 3.35
CA THR A 89 15.61 18.31 2.58
C THR A 89 15.48 19.81 2.41
N LEU A 90 15.79 20.31 1.22
CA LEU A 90 15.55 21.70 0.87
C LEU A 90 14.19 21.78 0.19
N LEU A 91 13.33 22.59 0.79
CA LEU A 91 12.03 22.94 0.28
C LEU A 91 12.06 24.40 -0.10
N ASP A 92 11.88 24.65 -1.39
CA ASP A 92 11.48 25.96 -1.86
C ASP A 92 9.97 25.92 -2.05
N ALA A 93 9.26 26.94 -1.58
CA ALA A 93 7.84 27.12 -1.75
C ALA A 93 7.60 28.52 -2.30
N THR A 94 7.15 28.60 -3.55
CA THR A 94 6.66 29.83 -4.13
C THR A 94 5.14 29.87 -4.00
N ASP A 95 4.62 30.98 -3.48
CA ASP A 95 3.20 31.28 -3.47
C ASP A 95 2.89 32.24 -4.63
N SER A 96 2.11 31.79 -5.60
CA SER A 96 1.65 32.63 -6.70
C SER A 96 0.16 32.43 -6.93
N GLY A 97 -0.67 33.37 -6.46
CA GLY A 97 -2.09 33.42 -6.79
C GLY A 97 -2.92 32.27 -6.20
N GLY A 98 -2.61 31.81 -4.98
CA GLY A 98 -3.33 30.70 -4.33
C GLY A 98 -2.84 29.31 -4.75
N TRP A 99 -1.86 29.26 -5.65
CA TRP A 99 -1.15 28.05 -6.02
C TRP A 99 0.15 28.01 -5.24
N LYS A 100 0.31 26.99 -4.41
CA LYS A 100 1.59 26.71 -3.77
C LYS A 100 2.31 25.67 -4.60
N SER A 101 3.53 25.98 -5.01
CA SER A 101 4.38 25.06 -5.74
C SER A 101 5.82 25.27 -5.36
N GLY A 102 6.68 24.34 -5.72
CA GLY A 102 8.05 24.43 -5.30
C GLY A 102 8.92 23.30 -5.78
N THR A 103 10.15 23.31 -5.28
CA THR A 103 11.10 22.21 -5.45
C THR A 103 11.29 21.47 -4.14
N TRP A 104 11.52 20.17 -4.24
CA TRP A 104 12.03 19.36 -3.15
C TRP A 104 13.43 18.86 -3.53
N THR A 105 14.29 18.75 -2.53
CA THR A 105 15.58 18.06 -2.61
C THR A 105 15.67 17.13 -1.41
N ILE A 106 16.37 16.01 -1.50
CA ILE A 106 16.69 15.11 -0.38
C ILE A 106 18.15 14.64 -0.49
N ALA A 107 18.78 14.27 0.63
CA ALA A 107 20.12 13.69 0.60
C ALA A 107 20.15 12.37 -0.20
N SER A 108 21.12 12.20 -1.10
CA SER A 108 21.33 10.94 -1.82
C SER A 108 21.63 9.76 -0.89
N SER A 109 22.19 10.02 0.29
CA SER A 109 22.45 9.02 1.33
C SER A 109 21.16 8.36 1.86
N LEU A 110 20.00 9.00 1.74
CA LEU A 110 18.74 8.37 2.16
C LEU A 110 18.45 7.10 1.35
N TRP A 111 18.85 7.05 0.08
CA TRP A 111 18.70 5.85 -0.75
C TRP A 111 19.66 4.72 -0.37
N SER A 112 20.62 4.96 0.53
CA SER A 112 21.45 3.92 1.14
C SER A 112 20.85 3.33 2.42
N THR A 113 19.79 3.96 2.95
CA THR A 113 19.08 3.53 4.17
C THR A 113 17.68 3.03 3.85
N TYR A 114 17.01 3.66 2.88
CA TYR A 114 15.62 3.41 2.53
C TYR A 114 15.49 2.91 1.09
N SER A 115 14.71 1.84 0.93
CA SER A 115 14.41 1.20 -0.36
C SER A 115 13.24 1.86 -1.10
N LYS A 116 12.43 2.61 -0.35
CA LYS A 116 11.27 3.40 -0.80
C LYS A 116 11.26 4.68 -0.01
N ILE A 117 10.92 5.79 -0.67
CA ILE A 117 10.76 7.09 -0.03
C ILE A 117 9.45 7.68 -0.56
N ALA A 118 8.64 8.22 0.35
CA ALA A 118 7.42 8.93 0.02
C ALA A 118 7.46 10.35 0.57
N ILE A 119 7.05 11.31 -0.26
CA ILE A 119 6.80 12.69 0.15
C ILE A 119 5.31 12.83 0.44
N VAL A 120 4.96 13.37 1.61
CA VAL A 120 3.58 13.71 1.97
C VAL A 120 3.45 15.21 2.01
N LEU A 121 2.55 15.73 1.17
CA LEU A 121 2.16 17.13 1.17
C LEU A 121 0.87 17.28 1.96
N LYS A 122 0.83 18.23 2.89
CA LYS A 122 -0.31 18.40 3.78
C LYS A 122 -0.91 19.79 3.73
N ASP A 123 -2.22 19.84 3.59
CA ASP A 123 -3.01 21.05 3.69
C ASP A 123 -3.13 21.53 5.15
N GLY A 124 -2.83 22.81 5.33
CA GLY A 124 -2.96 23.63 6.52
C GLY A 124 -4.08 24.65 6.41
N GLY A 125 -4.85 24.62 5.32
CA GLY A 125 -6.00 25.50 5.14
C GLY A 125 -6.95 25.39 6.33
N THR A 126 -7.60 26.49 6.70
CA THR A 126 -8.57 26.52 7.80
C THR A 126 -10.00 26.27 7.35
N LYS A 127 -10.23 26.24 6.03
CA LYS A 127 -11.53 25.95 5.42
C LYS A 127 -11.63 24.44 5.21
N PHE A 128 -12.42 23.81 6.06
CA PHE A 128 -12.60 22.37 6.10
C PHE A 128 -14.02 22.05 5.64
N ASP A 129 -14.16 21.65 4.39
CA ASP A 129 -15.41 21.08 3.91
C ASP A 129 -15.46 19.60 4.31
N GLU A 130 -16.64 19.13 4.74
CA GLU A 130 -16.90 17.71 5.01
C GLU A 130 -16.49 16.88 3.78
N GLY A 131 -15.79 15.77 4.01
CA GLY A 131 -15.25 14.95 2.92
C GLY A 131 -13.99 15.51 2.23
N SER A 132 -13.27 16.46 2.82
CA SER A 132 -11.97 16.91 2.30
C SER A 132 -10.85 15.92 2.61
N VAL A 133 -9.91 15.76 1.67
CA VAL A 133 -8.61 15.10 1.91
C VAL A 133 -7.62 16.16 2.39
N PHE A 134 -6.84 15.86 3.44
CA PHE A 134 -5.89 16.81 4.04
C PHE A 134 -4.43 16.56 3.71
N TRP A 135 -4.11 15.41 3.16
CA TRP A 135 -2.75 15.07 2.78
C TRP A 135 -2.72 14.10 1.61
N THR A 136 -1.65 14.18 0.82
CA THR A 136 -1.37 13.22 -0.25
C THR A 136 0.09 12.83 -0.21
N ALA A 137 0.31 11.52 -0.20
CA ALA A 137 1.60 10.88 -0.30
C ALA A 137 1.94 10.59 -1.75
N TRP A 138 3.20 10.76 -2.13
CA TRP A 138 3.76 10.45 -3.44
C TRP A 138 4.99 9.57 -3.26
N LEU A 139 4.96 8.38 -3.86
CA LEU A 139 6.12 7.48 -3.89
C LEU A 139 7.15 8.02 -4.89
N LEU A 140 8.36 8.31 -4.42
CA LEU A 140 9.44 8.76 -5.29
C LEU A 140 10.05 7.59 -6.06
N LYS A 141 10.45 7.86 -7.30
CA LYS A 141 11.29 6.93 -8.06
C LYS A 141 12.63 6.75 -7.35
N GLN A 142 13.10 5.51 -7.26
CA GLN A 142 14.34 5.19 -6.57
C GLN A 142 15.53 5.93 -7.19
N GLY A 143 16.34 6.56 -6.32
CA GLY A 143 17.54 7.30 -6.69
C GLY A 143 17.29 8.79 -6.98
N ASP A 144 16.03 9.20 -7.14
CA ASP A 144 15.71 10.61 -7.37
C ASP A 144 15.95 11.40 -6.09
N THR A 145 16.68 12.51 -6.23
CA THR A 145 17.07 13.37 -5.10
C THR A 145 16.50 14.77 -5.20
N THR A 146 15.85 15.11 -6.30
CA THR A 146 15.25 16.41 -6.54
C THR A 146 13.99 16.28 -7.39
N GLY A 147 13.07 17.23 -7.25
CA GLY A 147 11.93 17.36 -8.14
C GLY A 147 11.09 18.59 -7.80
N THR A 148 9.90 18.67 -8.38
CA THR A 148 8.90 19.71 -8.13
C THR A 148 7.67 19.14 -7.46
N TRP A 149 6.90 20.01 -6.81
CA TRP A 149 5.60 19.71 -6.23
C TRP A 149 4.65 20.89 -6.46
N ALA A 150 3.34 20.60 -6.45
CA ALA A 150 2.30 21.61 -6.55
C ALA A 150 1.06 21.23 -5.74
N MET A 151 0.40 22.22 -5.14
CA MET A 151 -0.82 22.11 -4.36
C MET A 151 -1.75 23.26 -4.78
N PRO A 152 -2.50 23.11 -5.90
CA PRO A 152 -3.45 24.12 -6.34
C PRO A 152 -4.55 24.26 -5.28
N ASP A 153 -4.93 25.51 -4.96
CA ASP A 153 -6.05 25.84 -4.07
C ASP A 153 -5.95 25.29 -2.64
N LYS A 154 -4.72 24.97 -2.19
CA LYS A 154 -4.44 24.36 -0.89
C LYS A 154 -3.30 25.09 -0.20
N ALA A 155 -3.35 25.17 1.12
CA ALA A 155 -2.33 25.87 1.89
C ALA A 155 -1.36 24.85 2.48
N LEU A 156 -0.21 24.56 1.87
CA LEU A 156 0.80 23.68 2.45
C LEU A 156 1.14 24.11 3.90
N SER A 157 0.89 23.22 4.88
CA SER A 157 1.32 23.42 6.28
C SER A 157 2.70 22.84 6.54
N HIS A 158 2.92 21.61 6.09
CA HIS A 158 4.19 20.91 6.19
C HIS A 158 4.29 19.85 5.12
N MET A 159 5.53 19.45 4.87
CA MET A 159 5.86 18.27 4.11
C MET A 159 6.49 17.24 5.05
N SER A 160 6.02 16.01 4.99
CA SER A 160 6.63 14.88 5.71
C SER A 160 7.35 13.97 4.71
N LEU A 161 8.45 13.37 5.15
CA LEU A 161 9.17 12.35 4.41
C LEU A 161 9.07 11.03 5.17
N TYR A 162 8.64 9.99 4.47
CA TYR A 162 8.58 8.64 5.00
C TYR A 162 9.47 7.72 4.17
N GLY A 163 10.00 6.68 4.80
CA GLY A 163 10.79 5.66 4.10
C GLY A 163 10.46 4.26 4.56
N VAL A 164 10.78 3.28 3.72
CA VAL A 164 10.82 1.87 4.09
C VAL A 164 12.28 1.46 4.12
N GLU A 165 12.78 1.05 5.30
CA GLU A 165 14.18 0.65 5.48
C GLU A 165 14.56 -0.49 4.53
N CYS A 166 15.83 -0.52 4.13
CA CYS A 166 16.35 -1.63 3.35
C CYS A 166 16.39 -2.90 4.20
N THR A 167 15.96 -4.03 3.64
CA THR A 167 16.16 -5.33 4.28
C THR A 167 17.51 -5.89 3.86
N ASN A 168 18.30 -6.37 4.83
CA ASN A 168 19.61 -7.01 4.61
C ASN A 168 20.61 -6.17 3.78
N SER A 169 20.61 -4.84 3.96
CA SER A 169 21.48 -3.90 3.21
C SER A 169 21.22 -3.84 1.69
N VAL A 170 20.11 -4.40 1.20
CA VAL A 170 19.74 -4.32 -0.22
C VAL A 170 18.82 -3.12 -0.43
N CYS A 171 19.41 -1.97 -0.72
CA CYS A 171 18.69 -0.75 -1.10
C CYS A 171 18.53 -0.72 -2.61
N GLY A 172 17.45 -1.32 -3.10
CA GLY A 172 17.36 -1.70 -4.51
C GLY A 172 16.03 -2.34 -4.81
N GLY A 173 14.94 -1.76 -4.31
CA GLY A 173 13.59 -2.15 -4.70
C GLY A 173 13.25 -1.63 -6.10
N GLY A 174 14.22 -1.69 -7.03
CA GLY A 174 13.86 -1.78 -8.43
C GLY A 174 13.04 -3.03 -8.59
N ASP A 175 12.13 -3.00 -9.55
CA ASP A 175 11.43 -4.16 -10.09
C ASP A 175 12.42 -5.16 -10.71
N ASN A 176 13.51 -5.51 -10.01
CA ASN A 176 14.21 -6.75 -10.25
C ASN A 176 13.17 -7.81 -9.91
N PRO A 177 12.58 -8.47 -10.92
CA PRO A 177 11.79 -9.64 -10.63
C PRO A 177 12.64 -10.53 -9.73
N PRO A 178 12.04 -11.17 -8.70
CA PRO A 178 12.79 -12.11 -7.88
C PRO A 178 13.63 -12.98 -8.83
N PRO A 179 14.92 -13.20 -8.54
CA PRO A 179 15.80 -13.91 -9.45
C PRO A 179 15.04 -15.14 -9.93
N SER A 180 14.85 -15.25 -11.25
CA SER A 180 13.97 -16.27 -11.80
C SER A 180 14.44 -17.61 -11.27
N VAL A 181 13.72 -18.14 -10.30
CA VAL A 181 14.11 -19.41 -9.69
C VAL A 181 13.93 -20.41 -10.81
N PRO A 182 15.00 -21.06 -11.30
CA PRO A 182 14.87 -22.01 -12.38
C PRO A 182 13.82 -23.02 -11.97
N VAL A 183 12.76 -23.14 -12.76
CA VAL A 183 11.71 -24.13 -12.48
C VAL A 183 12.42 -25.47 -12.37
N PRO A 184 12.33 -26.17 -11.22
CA PRO A 184 13.08 -27.40 -11.02
C PRO A 184 12.81 -28.37 -12.15
N ALA A 185 13.85 -29.07 -12.64
CA ALA A 185 13.71 -30.10 -13.65
C ALA A 185 12.60 -31.12 -13.31
N ALA A 186 12.31 -31.27 -12.01
CA ALA A 186 11.19 -32.04 -11.48
C ALA A 186 9.82 -31.67 -12.08
N VAL A 187 9.52 -30.40 -12.40
CA VAL A 187 8.23 -30.03 -13.02
C VAL A 187 8.11 -30.59 -14.44
N TRP A 188 9.19 -30.55 -15.22
CA TRP A 188 9.24 -31.13 -16.56
C TRP A 188 9.23 -32.66 -16.53
N LEU A 189 9.95 -33.28 -15.59
CA LEU A 189 9.95 -34.72 -15.39
C LEU A 189 8.58 -35.22 -14.90
N PHE A 190 7.93 -34.47 -14.02
CA PHE A 190 6.59 -34.80 -13.54
C PHE A 190 5.55 -34.68 -14.66
N GLY A 191 5.59 -33.59 -15.43
CA GLY A 191 4.71 -33.39 -16.57
C GLY A 191 4.87 -34.48 -17.64
N SER A 192 6.11 -34.79 -18.02
CA SER A 192 6.40 -35.84 -19.02
C SER A 192 6.06 -37.25 -18.51
N GLY A 193 6.32 -37.54 -17.23
CA GLY A 193 5.94 -38.80 -16.60
C GLY A 193 4.43 -39.04 -16.61
N LEU A 194 3.64 -38.00 -16.31
CA LEU A 194 2.17 -38.09 -16.30
C LEU A 194 1.60 -38.35 -17.70
N VAL A 195 2.12 -37.66 -18.73
CA VAL A 195 1.73 -37.89 -20.13
C VAL A 195 2.08 -39.32 -20.57
N GLY A 196 3.24 -39.83 -20.17
CA GLY A 196 3.64 -41.22 -20.40
C GLY A 196 2.68 -42.24 -19.78
N LEU A 197 2.25 -42.00 -18.54
CA LEU A 197 1.26 -42.83 -17.84
C LEU A 197 -0.10 -42.86 -18.53
N VAL A 198 -0.62 -41.69 -18.96
CA VAL A 198 -1.89 -41.63 -19.69
C VAL A 198 -1.80 -42.36 -21.04
N GLY A 199 -0.69 -42.22 -21.75
CA GLY A 199 -0.46 -42.88 -23.03
C GLY A 199 -0.36 -44.41 -22.94
N THR A 200 0.14 -44.96 -21.82
CA THR A 200 0.20 -46.41 -21.60
C THR A 200 -1.13 -46.99 -21.11
N ALA A 201 -1.89 -46.26 -20.30
CA ALA A 201 -3.20 -46.68 -19.82
C ALA A 201 -4.21 -46.90 -20.97
N ARG A 202 -4.19 -46.07 -22.02
CA ARG A 202 -5.09 -46.21 -23.18
C ARG A 202 -4.89 -47.48 -24.00
N ARG A 203 -3.67 -48.04 -24.04
CA ARG A 203 -3.40 -49.24 -24.84
C ARG A 203 -4.03 -50.50 -24.25
N LYS A 204 -4.26 -50.53 -22.94
CA LYS A 204 -4.89 -51.69 -22.27
C LYS A 204 -6.39 -51.81 -22.55
N LEU A 205 -7.08 -50.71 -22.86
CA LEU A 205 -8.51 -50.71 -23.16
C LEU A 205 -8.84 -51.19 -24.58
N LEU A 206 -7.86 -51.23 -25.49
CA LEU A 206 -8.05 -51.64 -26.89
C LEU A 206 -7.93 -53.16 -27.14
N HIS A 207 -7.55 -53.97 -26.15
CA HIS A 207 -7.30 -55.41 -26.31
C HIS A 207 -8.44 -56.34 -25.87
N HIS A 208 -9.65 -55.84 -25.58
CA HIS A 208 -10.77 -56.65 -25.05
C HIS A 208 -11.93 -56.96 -26.03
N HIS A 209 -11.73 -56.80 -27.35
CA HIS A 209 -12.67 -57.27 -28.37
C HIS A 209 -12.07 -58.44 -29.15
N SER A 210 -12.32 -59.67 -28.69
CA SER A 210 -12.20 -60.92 -29.45
C SER A 210 -13.05 -62.00 -28.81
#